data_AF-A0A511Z7A5-F1
#
_entry.id   AF-A0A511Z7A5-F1
#
_cell.length_a   1.000
_cell.length_b   1.000
_cell.length_c   1.000
_cell.angle_alpha   90.00
_cell.angle_beta   90.00
_cell.angle_gamma   90.00
#
_symmetry.space_group_name_H-M   'P 1'
#
loop_
_entity.id
_entity.type
_entity.pdbx_description
1 polymer ?
#
loop_
_entity_poly.entity_id
_entity_poly.type
_entity_poly.pdbx_seq_one_letter_code
_entity_poly.pdbx_strand_id
1 'polypeptide(L)' 'MDVILMPFLYFPEDKSEYIPAAISFFFFMILLVITFMWIKRNSKKQEAETKELEERILRERREAKEKEKHHFQ' A
#
# COMPACT_ATOMS: atom_id res chain seq x y z
N MET A 1 32.88 -28.95 -18.74
CA MET A 1 31.78 -29.89 -19.04
C MET A 1 30.51 -29.24 -18.53
N ASP A 2 30.00 -28.32 -19.33
CA ASP A 2 28.91 -27.40 -19.01
C ASP A 2 27.56 -28.05 -19.30
N VAL A 3 26.94 -28.63 -18.28
CA VAL A 3 25.60 -29.24 -18.41
C VAL A 3 24.64 -28.78 -17.30
N ILE A 4 25.08 -27.89 -16.41
CA ILE A 4 24.31 -27.50 -15.20
C ILE A 4 23.54 -26.17 -15.40
N LEU A 5 23.75 -25.43 -16.48
CA LEU A 5 23.27 -24.04 -16.58
C LEU A 5 21.94 -23.82 -17.34
N MET A 6 21.25 -24.85 -17.83
CA MET A 6 20.09 -24.59 -18.73
C MET A 6 18.85 -25.50 -18.68
N PRO A 7 18.40 -26.07 -17.54
CA PRO A 7 17.08 -26.72 -17.49
C PRO A 7 15.90 -25.73 -17.48
N PHE A 8 16.15 -24.41 -17.40
CA PHE A 8 15.12 -23.39 -17.15
C PHE A 8 14.55 -22.74 -18.42
N LEU A 9 15.20 -22.88 -19.58
CA LEU A 9 14.71 -22.34 -20.84
C LEU A 9 14.05 -23.41 -21.73
N TYR A 10 13.48 -24.45 -21.13
CA TYR A 10 12.59 -25.37 -21.84
C TYR A 10 11.25 -24.67 -22.05
N PHE A 11 11.04 -24.20 -23.27
CA PHE A 11 9.74 -23.71 -23.70
C PHE A 11 8.94 -24.92 -24.17
N PRO A 12 7.85 -25.29 -23.48
CA PRO A 12 7.01 -26.37 -23.97
C PRO A 12 6.51 -26.06 -25.39
N GLU A 13 6.64 -27.06 -26.27
CA GLU A 13 6.16 -26.98 -27.65
C GLU A 13 4.63 -26.89 -27.68
N ASP A 14 3.96 -27.58 -26.74
CA ASP A 14 2.51 -27.50 -26.56
C ASP A 14 2.14 -26.32 -25.65
N LYS A 15 1.30 -25.42 -26.18
CA LYS A 15 0.84 -24.23 -25.46
C LYS A 15 0.05 -24.56 -24.19
N SER A 16 -0.50 -25.77 -24.10
CA SER A 16 -1.29 -26.24 -22.96
C SER A 16 -0.45 -26.34 -21.67
N GLU A 17 0.86 -26.56 -21.78
CA GLU A 17 1.75 -26.67 -20.62
C GLU A 17 2.01 -25.31 -19.94
N TYR A 18 1.69 -24.17 -20.59
CA TYR A 18 1.74 -22.85 -19.96
C TYR A 18 0.48 -22.49 -19.15
N ILE A 19 -0.62 -23.25 -19.32
CA ILE A 19 -1.90 -22.97 -18.64
C ILE A 19 -1.74 -22.88 -17.11
N PRO A 20 -1.01 -23.79 -16.44
CA PRO A 20 -0.77 -23.70 -15.00
C PRO A 20 -0.06 -22.39 -14.61
N ALA A 21 0.96 -21.98 -15.37
CA ALA A 21 1.68 -20.74 -15.12
C ALA A 21 0.80 -19.50 -15.31
N ALA A 22 -0.06 -19.49 -16.34
CA ALA A 22 -1.01 -18.41 -16.57
C ALA A 22 -2.04 -18.30 -15.44
N ILE A 23 -2.54 -19.43 -14.92
CA ILE A 23 -3.47 -19.45 -13.78
C ILE A 23 -2.78 -18.93 -12.52
N SER A 24 -1.56 -19.39 -12.22
CA SER A 24 -0.80 -18.90 -11.07
C SER A 24 -0.55 -17.40 -11.16
N PHE A 25 -0.11 -16.90 -12.33
CA PHE A 25 0.10 -15.49 -12.56
C PHE A 25 -1.19 -14.69 -12.37
N PHE A 26 -2.30 -15.17 -12.92
CA PHE A 26 -3.61 -14.53 -12.78
C PHE A 26 -4.05 -14.45 -11.31
N PHE A 27 -3.85 -15.52 -10.53
CA PHE A 27 -4.15 -15.53 -9.11
C PHE A 27 -3.32 -14.49 -8.34
N PHE A 28 -2.01 -14.43 -8.58
CA PHE A 28 -1.15 -13.39 -7.98
C PHE A 28 -1.54 -11.97 -8.40
N MET A 29 -1.91 -11.78 -9.65
CA MET A 29 -2.38 -10.48 -10.15
C MET A 29 -3.66 -10.04 -9.42
N ILE A 30 -4.63 -10.94 -9.23
CA ILE A 30 -5.84 -10.64 -8.46
C ILE A 30 -5.47 -10.24 -7.02
N LEU A 31 -4.63 -11.03 -6.35
CA LEU A 31 -4.21 -10.74 -4.98
C LEU A 31 -3.49 -9.39 -4.88
N LEU A 32 -2.63 -9.05 -5.83
CA LEU A 32 -1.93 -7.78 -5.88
C LEU A 32 -2.91 -6.61 -5.98
N VAL A 33 -3.90 -6.69 -6.87
CA VAL A 33 -4.92 -5.66 -7.02
C VAL A 33 -5.75 -5.52 -5.74
N ILE A 34 -6.18 -6.63 -5.14
CA ILE A 34 -6.94 -6.63 -3.89
C ILE A 34 -6.14 -5.98 -2.76
N THR A 35 -4.89 -6.39 -2.56
CA THR A 35 -3.99 -5.82 -1.54
C THR A 35 -3.77 -4.32 -1.77
N PHE A 36 -3.53 -3.91 -3.03
CA PHE A 36 -3.35 -2.51 -3.37
C PHE A 36 -4.61 -1.67 -3.07
N MET A 37 -5.79 -2.19 -3.44
CA MET A 37 -7.07 -1.55 -3.11
C MET A 37 -7.30 -1.47 -1.60
N TRP A 38 -6.96 -2.51 -0.85
CA TRP A 38 -7.10 -2.56 0.60
C TRP A 38 -6.20 -1.53 1.31
N ILE A 39 -4.93 -1.44 0.91
CA ILE A 39 -3.99 -0.43 1.41
C ILE A 39 -4.52 0.98 1.11
N LYS A 40 -4.89 1.25 -0.14
CA LYS A 40 -5.40 2.58 -0.54
C LYS A 40 -6.65 3.00 0.23
N ARG A 41 -7.55 2.06 0.53
CA ARG A 41 -8.76 2.32 1.32
C ARG A 41 -8.43 2.61 2.78
N ASN A 42 -7.47 1.90 3.36
CA ASN A 42 -7.03 2.14 4.74
C ASN A 42 -6.30 3.48 4.87
N SER A 43 -5.45 3.85 3.90
CA SER A 43 -4.74 5.15 3.92
C SER A 43 -5.71 6.34 3.92
N LYS A 44 -6.82 6.29 3.17
CA LYS A 44 -7.80 7.38 3.16
C LYS A 44 -8.51 7.58 4.49
N LYS A 45 -8.75 6.50 5.24
CA LYS A 45 -9.34 6.59 6.58
C LYS A 45 -8.36 7.22 7.57
N GLN A 46 -7.11 6.75 7.54
CA GLN A 46 -6.04 7.28 8.39
C GLN A 46 -5.77 8.76 8.11
N GLU A 47 -5.81 9.19 6.84
CA GLU A 47 -5.64 10.60 6.47
C GLU A 47 -6.74 11.48 7.06
N ALA A 48 -8.00 11.04 7.01
CA ALA A 48 -9.12 11.80 7.58
C ALA A 48 -9.02 11.94 9.11
N GLU A 49 -8.75 10.83 9.81
CA GLU A 49 -8.60 10.83 11.27
C GLU A 49 -7.40 11.68 11.72
N THR A 50 -6.29 11.63 10.97
CA THR A 50 -5.10 12.44 11.27
C THR A 50 -5.38 13.93 11.10
N LYS A 51 -6.11 14.34 10.04
CA LYS A 51 -6.47 15.75 9.82
C LYS A 51 -7.34 16.30 10.94
N GLU A 52 -8.33 15.55 11.41
CA GLU A 52 -9.17 15.98 12.53
C GLU A 52 -8.36 16.12 13.83
N LEU A 53 -7.41 15.21 14.08
CA LEU A 53 -6.52 15.29 15.23
C LEU A 53 -5.58 16.51 15.15
N GLU A 54 -4.97 16.74 13.99
CA GLU A 54 -4.12 17.92 13.75
C GLU A 54 -4.89 19.22 13.96
N GLU A 55 -6.12 19.33 13.43
CA GLU A 55 -6.95 20.52 13.63
C GLU A 55 -7.27 20.76 15.11
N ARG A 56 -7.59 19.72 15.88
CA ARG A 56 -7.86 19.84 17.32
C ARG A 56 -6.65 20.36 18.08
N ILE A 57 -5.48 19.74 17.88
CA ILE A 57 -4.23 20.15 18.53
C ILE A 57 -3.89 21.60 18.17
N LEU A 58 -4.11 22.00 16.92
CA LEU A 58 -3.78 23.33 16.43
C LEU A 58 -4.75 24.40 16.94
N ARG A 59 -6.01 24.05 17.22
CA ARG A 59 -6.98 24.90 17.93
C ARG A 59 -6.60 25.07 19.40
N GLU A 60 -6.34 23.97 20.12
CA GLU A 60 -5.93 24.02 21.53
C GLU A 60 -4.65 24.85 21.73
N ARG A 61 -3.66 24.69 20.84
CA ARG A 61 -2.43 25.51 20.88
C ARG A 61 -2.69 27.00 20.61
N ARG A 62 -3.65 27.34 19.75
CA ARG A 62 -4.03 28.74 19.51
C ARG A 62 -4.69 29.34 20.75
N GLU A 63 -5.65 28.64 21.33
CA GLU A 63 -6.34 29.07 22.56
C GLU A 63 -5.38 29.22 23.74
N ALA A 64 -4.43 28.30 23.91
CA ALA A 64 -3.40 28.39 24.94
C ALA A 64 -2.52 29.63 24.76
N LYS A 65 -2.10 29.93 23.51
CA LYS A 65 -1.31 31.14 23.20
C LYS A 65 -2.11 32.43 23.40
N GLU A 66 -3.41 32.44 23.10
CA GLU A 66 -4.26 33.61 23.33
C GLU A 66 -4.46 33.87 24.83
N LYS A 67 -4.68 32.82 25.62
CA LYS A 67 -4.76 32.91 27.09
C LYS A 67 -3.45 33.41 27.71
N GLU A 68 -2.32 32.93 27.21
CA GLU A 68 -1.00 33.39 27.64
C GLU A 68 -0.81 34.88 27.36
N LYS A 69 -1.10 35.34 26.14
CA LYS A 69 -1.01 36.77 25.77
C LYS A 69 -1.91 37.66 26.63
N HIS A 70 -3.13 37.22 26.93
CA HIS A 70 -4.06 37.98 27.77
C HIS A 70 -3.65 38.00 29.25
N HIS A 71 -2.86 37.03 29.72
CA HIS A 71 -2.34 37.03 31.09
C HIS A 71 -1.12 37.98 31.27
N PHE A 72 -0.43 38.33 30.19
CA PHE A 72 0.74 39.22 30.21
C PHE A 72 0.43 40.68 29.80
N GLN A 73 -0.85 41.02 29.62
CA GLN A 73 -1.32 42.38 29.30
C GLN A 73 -2.10 42.96 30.47
#